data_AF-A0A060CEI5-F1
#
_entry.id   AF-A0A060CEI5-F1
#
_cell.length_a   1.000
_cell.length_b   1.000
_cell.length_c   1.000
_cell.angle_alpha   90.00
_cell.angle_beta   90.00
_cell.angle_gamma   90.00
#
_symmetry.space_group_name_H-M   'P 1'
#
loop_
_entity.id
_entity.type
_entity.pdbx_description
1 polymer ?
#
loop_
_entity_poly.entity_id
_entity_poly.type
_entity_poly.pdbx_seq_one_letter_code
_entity_poly.pdbx_strand_id
1 'polypeptide(L)'
;DRTWSRATAIIRYNPKVIERDRYQAEFTKPIWEYLDSAVSQTRIDNGRQALRDNAAALAAIEARYGVEKEVVVAVLGNGIELRQEPRQDADPACAGDAGL
;
A
#
# COMPACT_ATOMS: atom_id res chain seq x y z
N ASP A 1 24.29 8.34 16.25
CA ASP A 1 24.90 6.99 16.25
C ASP A 1 23.95 5.86 16.68
N ARG A 2 23.28 5.93 17.84
CA ARG A 2 22.37 4.85 18.32
C ARG A 2 21.20 4.52 17.38
N THR A 3 20.56 5.52 16.77
CA THR A 3 19.45 5.29 15.81
C THR A 3 19.91 4.56 14.56
N TRP A 4 21.08 4.95 14.04
CA TRP A 4 21.69 4.33 12.86
C TRP A 4 21.99 2.85 13.12
N SER A 5 22.74 2.55 14.18
CA SER A 5 23.11 1.17 14.52
C SER A 5 21.88 0.26 14.73
N ARG A 6 20.80 0.78 15.33
CA ARG A 6 19.56 0.02 15.51
C ARG A 6 18.82 -0.23 14.20
N ALA A 7 18.73 0.78 13.33
CA ALA A 7 18.04 0.65 12.05
C ALA A 7 18.79 -0.28 11.08
N THR A 8 20.12 -0.30 11.13
CA THR A 8 20.94 -1.07 10.17
C THR A 8 21.30 -2.48 10.63
N ALA A 9 21.17 -2.81 11.92
CA ALA A 9 21.52 -4.13 12.45
C ALA A 9 20.75 -5.30 11.78
N ILE A 10 19.50 -5.05 11.38
CA ILE A 10 18.61 -6.04 10.78
C ILE A 10 18.60 -6.03 9.25
N ILE A 11 19.36 -5.12 8.62
CA ILE A 11 19.36 -5.02 7.15
C ILE A 11 20.06 -6.26 6.57
N ARG A 12 19.41 -6.86 5.57
CA ARG A 12 19.95 -7.96 4.77
C ARG A 12 19.74 -7.63 3.29
N TYR A 13 20.64 -8.15 2.47
CA TYR A 13 20.53 -8.04 1.02
C TYR A 13 19.29 -8.81 0.54
N ASN A 14 18.39 -8.15 -0.17
CA ASN A 14 17.21 -8.79 -0.77
C ASN A 14 17.35 -8.77 -2.31
N PRO A 15 17.72 -9.90 -2.95
CA PRO A 15 17.92 -9.95 -4.41
C PRO A 15 16.64 -9.63 -5.20
N LYS A 16 15.45 -9.86 -4.62
CA LYS A 16 14.16 -9.55 -5.28
C LYS A 16 13.91 -8.05 -5.41
N VAL A 17 14.51 -7.22 -4.55
CA VAL A 17 14.43 -5.76 -4.67
C VAL A 17 15.16 -5.31 -5.93
N ILE A 18 16.34 -5.88 -6.18
CA ILE A 18 17.17 -5.55 -7.36
C ILE A 18 16.56 -6.11 -8.65
N GLU A 19 15.97 -7.30 -8.58
CA GLU A 19 15.22 -7.87 -9.70
C GLU A 19 14.03 -6.97 -10.07
N ARG A 20 13.20 -6.58 -9.08
CA ARG A 20 12.04 -5.70 -9.31
C ARG A 20 12.43 -4.30 -9.78
N ASP A 21 13.57 -3.78 -9.33
CA ASP A 21 14.12 -2.50 -9.81
C ASP A 21 14.49 -2.56 -11.31
N ARG A 22 15.04 -3.69 -11.77
CA ARG A 22 15.43 -3.90 -13.17
C ARG A 22 14.26 -4.27 -14.10
N TYR A 23 13.14 -4.72 -13.56
CA TYR A 23 11.93 -5.08 -14.30
C TYR A 23 10.77 -4.12 -13.99
N GLN A 24 10.91 -2.85 -14.37
CA GLN A 24 9.81 -1.88 -14.35
C GLN A 24 8.82 -2.19 -15.49
N ALA A 25 7.81 -3.03 -15.23
CA ALA A 25 6.73 -3.33 -16.17
C ALA A 25 5.76 -2.16 -16.41
N GLU A 26 6.07 -0.96 -15.91
CA GLU A 26 5.18 0.21 -15.90
C GLU A 26 5.04 0.90 -17.26
N PHE A 27 5.82 0.52 -18.27
CA PHE A 27 5.75 1.12 -19.61
C PHE A 27 5.11 0.24 -20.71
N THR A 28 4.59 -0.94 -20.38
CA THR A 28 4.10 -1.89 -21.40
C THR A 28 2.60 -2.18 -21.32
N LYS A 29 1.89 -1.72 -20.28
CA LYS A 29 0.44 -1.89 -20.20
C LYS A 29 -0.26 -0.80 -21.00
N PRO A 30 -1.11 -1.13 -21.99
CA PRO A 30 -1.94 -0.14 -22.65
C PRO A 30 -2.79 0.56 -21.59
N ILE A 31 -2.94 1.88 -21.71
CA ILE A 31 -3.61 2.76 -20.72
C ILE A 31 -4.98 2.18 -20.29
N TRP A 32 -5.70 1.54 -21.22
CA TRP A 32 -6.99 0.90 -20.98
C TRP A 32 -6.94 -0.25 -19.97
N GLU A 33 -5.91 -1.11 -20.01
CA GLU A 33 -5.75 -2.18 -19.01
C GLU A 33 -5.43 -1.62 -17.62
N TYR A 34 -4.73 -0.48 -17.55
CA TYR A 34 -4.46 0.19 -16.28
C TYR A 34 -5.76 0.78 -15.69
N LEU A 35 -6.56 1.46 -16.51
CA LEU A 35 -7.84 2.03 -16.11
C LEU A 35 -8.84 0.96 -15.65
N ASP A 36 -8.97 -0.16 -16.37
CA ASP A 36 -9.87 -1.26 -15.98
C ASP A 36 -9.47 -1.89 -14.62
N SER A 37 -8.16 -2.01 -14.36
CA SER A 37 -7.67 -2.53 -13.07
C SER A 37 -7.79 -1.52 -11.92
N ALA A 38 -7.73 -0.22 -12.23
CA ALA A 38 -7.82 0.87 -11.28
C ALA A 38 -9.27 1.20 -10.88
N VAL A 39 -10.25 0.86 -11.73
CA VAL A 39 -11.68 1.15 -11.53
C VAL A 39 -12.51 -0.14 -11.43
N SER A 40 -11.99 -1.16 -10.74
CA SER A 40 -12.75 -2.40 -10.51
C SER A 40 -13.95 -2.18 -9.58
N GLN A 41 -15.01 -2.96 -9.76
CA GLN A 41 -16.22 -2.90 -8.91
C GLN A 41 -15.88 -3.04 -7.41
N THR A 42 -14.94 -3.92 -7.07
CA THR A 42 -14.43 -4.10 -5.70
C THR A 42 -13.86 -2.81 -5.12
N ARG A 43 -13.10 -2.03 -5.90
CA ARG A 43 -12.55 -0.74 -5.45
C ARG A 43 -13.65 0.29 -5.19
N ILE A 44 -14.69 0.30 -6.03
CA ILE A 44 -15.84 1.19 -5.87
C ILE A 44 -16.56 0.87 -4.55
N ASP A 45 -16.82 -0.41 -4.29
CA ASP A 45 -17.55 -0.83 -3.09
C ASP A 45 -16.74 -0.58 -1.82
N ASN A 46 -15.43 -0.84 -1.85
CA ASN A 46 -14.52 -0.51 -0.74
C ASN A 46 -14.41 1.00 -0.50
N GLY A 47 -14.36 1.82 -1.56
CA GLY A 47 -14.38 3.28 -1.44
C GLY A 47 -15.67 3.81 -0.80
N ARG A 48 -16.82 3.25 -1.18
CA ARG A 48 -18.12 3.58 -0.56
C ARG A 48 -18.17 3.18 0.91
N GLN A 49 -17.60 2.03 1.28
CA GLN A 49 -17.51 1.61 2.67
C GLN A 49 -16.59 2.56 3.47
N ALA A 50 -15.43 2.90 2.93
CA ALA A 50 -14.47 3.84 3.54
C ALA A 50 -15.08 5.21 3.85
N LEU A 51 -15.88 5.74 2.91
CA LEU A 51 -16.60 7.00 3.05
C LEU A 51 -17.59 6.95 4.22
N ARG A 52 -18.27 5.82 4.41
CA ARG A 52 -19.20 5.61 5.54
C ARG A 52 -18.44 5.52 6.86
N ASP A 53 -17.41 4.69 6.92
CA ASP A 53 -16.69 4.40 8.16
C ASP A 53 -15.89 5.61 8.68
N ASN A 54 -15.43 6.47 7.79
CA ASN A 54 -14.58 7.62 8.13
C ASN A 54 -15.28 8.97 7.94
N ALA A 55 -16.62 9.00 7.85
CA ALA A 55 -17.38 10.19 7.50
C ALA A 55 -17.02 11.44 8.33
N ALA A 56 -16.86 11.28 9.65
CA ALA A 56 -16.53 12.40 10.54
C ALA A 56 -15.11 12.96 10.30
N ALA A 57 -14.12 12.07 10.11
CA ALA A 57 -12.75 12.47 9.84
C ALA A 57 -12.63 13.14 8.46
N LEU A 58 -13.31 12.58 7.46
CA LEU A 58 -13.33 13.12 6.11
C LEU A 58 -14.03 14.47 6.03
N ALA A 59 -15.14 14.67 6.76
CA ALA A 59 -15.80 15.97 6.86
C ALA A 59 -14.90 17.03 7.52
N ALA A 60 -14.11 16.65 8.53
CA ALA A 60 -13.13 17.56 9.15
C ALA A 60 -11.98 17.91 8.19
N ILE A 61 -11.52 16.96 7.39
CA ILE A 61 -10.49 17.18 6.35
C ILE A 61 -11.04 18.09 5.26
N GLU A 62 -12.26 17.83 4.77
CA GLU A 62 -12.94 18.63 3.76
C GLU A 62 -13.12 20.08 4.24
N ALA A 63 -13.61 20.28 5.47
CA ALA A 63 -13.77 21.61 6.06
C ALA A 63 -12.44 22.36 6.24
N ARG A 64 -11.34 21.65 6.51
CA ARG A 64 -10.03 22.25 6.78
C ARG A 64 -9.24 22.55 5.51
N TYR A 65 -9.32 21.68 4.51
CA TYR A 65 -8.46 21.71 3.34
C TYR A 65 -9.21 21.99 2.04
N GLY A 66 -10.55 22.00 2.04
CA GLY A 66 -11.36 22.25 0.85
C GLY A 66 -11.28 21.12 -0.19
N VAL A 67 -10.81 19.94 0.20
CA VAL A 67 -10.70 18.77 -0.68
C VAL A 67 -11.91 17.88 -0.45
N GLU A 68 -12.64 17.57 -1.52
CA GLU A 68 -13.77 16.64 -1.48
C GLU A 68 -13.34 15.29 -0.89
N LYS A 69 -14.12 14.77 0.04
CA LYS A 69 -13.86 13.49 0.74
C LYS A 69 -13.68 12.31 -0.23
N GLU A 70 -14.37 12.34 -1.37
CA GLU A 70 -14.27 11.34 -2.43
C GLU A 70 -12.85 11.32 -3.05
N VAL A 71 -12.25 12.50 -3.24
CA VAL A 71 -10.88 12.65 -3.76
C VAL A 71 -9.87 12.11 -2.75
N VAL A 72 -10.05 12.41 -1.46
CA VAL A 72 -9.20 11.90 -0.39
C VAL A 72 -9.24 10.37 -0.34
N VAL A 73 -10.42 9.77 -0.47
CA VAL A 73 -10.60 8.31 -0.48
C VAL A 73 -10.02 7.66 -1.74
N ALA A 74 -10.12 8.33 -2.90
CA ALA A 74 -9.54 7.83 -4.15
C ALA A 74 -8.00 7.79 -4.10
N VAL A 75 -7.36 8.83 -3.56
CA VAL A 75 -5.89 8.93 -3.46
C VAL A 75 -5.32 7.93 -2.46
N LEU A 76 -5.98 7.75 -1.32
CA LEU A 76 -5.54 6.79 -0.29
C LEU A 76 -5.61 5.34 -0.76
N GLY A 77 -6.24 5.08 -1.91
CA GLY A 77 -6.30 3.75 -2.50
C GLY A 77 -7.13 2.82 -1.64
N ASN A 78 -8.45 3.04 -1.63
CA ASN A 78 -9.45 2.30 -0.85
C ASN A 78 -9.35 2.56 0.66
N GLY A 79 -10.49 2.54 1.35
CA GLY A 79 -10.47 2.43 2.81
C GLY A 79 -9.83 1.13 3.22
N ILE A 80 -8.76 1.23 4.01
CA ILE A 80 -8.30 0.22 4.96
C ILE A 80 -8.39 -1.23 4.48
N GLU A 81 -7.97 -1.50 3.25
CA GLU A 81 -7.57 -2.84 2.86
C GLU A 81 -6.14 -2.71 2.39
N LEU A 82 -5.25 -2.84 3.39
CA LEU A 82 -3.87 -3.23 3.14
C LEU A 82 -3.94 -4.36 2.12
N ARG A 83 -3.30 -4.17 0.96
CA ARG A 83 -2.80 -5.31 0.18
C ARG A 83 -1.92 -6.14 1.11
N GLN A 84 -2.55 -7.02 1.88
CA GLN A 84 -1.94 -8.18 2.48
C GLN A 84 -1.80 -9.15 1.31
N GLU A 85 -0.83 -8.90 0.44
CA GLU A 85 -0.28 -10.02 -0.33
C GLU A 85 0.14 -11.05 0.73
N PRO A 86 -0.35 -12.30 0.68
CA PRO A 86 0.20 -13.33 1.55
C PRO A 86 1.71 -13.33 1.29
N ARG A 87 2.51 -13.30 2.36
CA ARG A 87 3.97 -13.34 2.27
C ARG A 87 4.35 -14.69 1.64
N GLN A 88 4.37 -14.77 0.31
CA GLN A 88 4.62 -16.00 -0.45
C GLN A 88 6.08 -16.45 -0.29
N ASP A 89 6.92 -15.63 0.34
CA ASP A 89 8.35 -15.80 0.45
C ASP A 89 8.90 -15.42 1.82
N ALA A 90 8.26 -15.88 2.91
CA ALA A 90 8.96 -15.94 4.19
C ALA A 90 10.24 -16.77 4.03
N ASP A 91 11.38 -16.09 3.84
CA ASP A 91 12.69 -16.72 3.82
C ASP A 91 12.88 -17.44 5.17
N PRO A 92 13.05 -18.78 5.19
CA PRO A 92 13.25 -19.51 6.43
C PRO A 92 14.49 -19.05 7.20
N ALA A 93 15.44 -18.35 6.56
CA ALA A 93 16.59 -17.74 7.22
C ALA A 93 16.22 -16.61 8.21
N CYS A 94 15.02 -16.02 8.09
CA CYS A 94 14.52 -14.98 9.00
C CYS A 94 13.54 -15.52 10.06
N ALA A 95 13.29 -16.84 10.09
CA ALA A 95 12.37 -17.49 11.04
C ALA A 95 13.08 -18.03 12.30
N GLY A 96 14.41 -17.99 12.36
CA GLY A 96 15.17 -18.29 13.57
C GLY A 96 15.25 -17.07 14.49
N ASP A 97 15.01 -17.29 15.77
CA ASP A 97 15.19 -16.36 16.90
C ASP A 97 13.95 -15.59 17.39
N ALA A 98 12.79 -16.25 17.34
CA ALA A 98 11.66 -15.91 18.22
C ALA A 98 11.27 -17.13 19.09
N GLY A 99 12.04 -17.37 20.14
CA GLY A 99 11.70 -18.38 21.15
C GLY A 99 12.85 -18.68 22.12
N LEU A 100 12.75 -18.10 23.33
CA LEU A 100 13.32 -18.51 24.63
C LEU A 100 14.76 -19.03 24.68
#